data_AF-A0A0M3IX15-F1
#
_entry.id   AF-A0A0M3IX15-F1
#
_cell.length_a   1.000
_cell.length_b   1.000
_cell.length_c   1.000
_cell.angle_alpha   90.00
_cell.angle_beta   90.00
_cell.angle_gamma   90.00
#
_symmetry.space_group_name_H-M   'P 1'
#
loop_
_entity.id
_entity.type
_entity.pdbx_description
1 polymer ?
#
loop_
_entity_poly.entity_id
_entity_poly.type
_entity_poly.pdbx_seq_one_letter_code
_entity_poly.pdbx_strand_id
1 'polypeptide(L)'
;MKKPRVYVAPGSRFEHDLQEYVPCLHKVFHPTWWCPFGFLQTAIRQLCRSRPSLPFQREIVSFEDGGQTAVDWMHPDGTHDKSPIVIFLPGICGSLVYI
;
A
#
# COMPACT_ATOMS: atom_id res chain seq x y z
N MET A 1 -22.52 13.07 10.41
CA MET A 1 -21.43 12.81 9.44
C MET A 1 -22.02 12.80 8.04
N LYS A 2 -21.29 13.32 7.05
CA LYS A 2 -21.76 13.39 5.65
C LYS A 2 -21.01 12.36 4.82
N LYS A 3 -21.64 11.88 3.74
CA LYS A 3 -20.94 11.07 2.73
C LYS A 3 -19.77 11.88 2.14
N PRO A 4 -18.67 11.22 1.72
CA PRO A 4 -17.62 11.88 0.96
C PRO A 4 -18.19 12.63 -0.25
N ARG A 5 -17.70 13.84 -0.50
CA ARG A 5 -18.00 14.57 -1.74
C ARG A 5 -16.94 14.21 -2.77
N VAL A 6 -17.38 13.73 -3.92
CA VAL A 6 -16.51 13.40 -5.05
C VAL A 6 -16.51 14.60 -6.00
N TYR A 7 -15.33 15.10 -6.33
CA TYR A 7 -15.14 16.14 -7.36
C TYR A 7 -14.40 15.50 -8.53
N VAL A 8 -15.14 15.25 -9.60
CA VAL A 8 -14.65 14.60 -10.82
C VAL A 8 -15.36 15.21 -12.02
N ALA A 9 -14.76 15.12 -13.21
CA ALA A 9 -15.42 15.52 -14.45
C ALA A 9 -16.70 14.68 -14.65
N PRO A 10 -17.89 15.32 -14.75
CA PRO A 10 -19.16 14.61 -14.89
C PRO A 10 -19.19 13.74 -16.16
N GLY A 11 -19.64 12.50 -16.03
CA GLY A 11 -19.76 11.53 -17.12
C GLY A 11 -18.43 10.95 -17.62
N SER A 12 -17.32 11.21 -16.92
CA SER A 12 -16.04 10.61 -17.28
C SER A 12 -16.00 9.12 -16.93
N ARG A 13 -15.21 8.33 -17.68
CA ARG A 13 -14.94 6.93 -17.34
C ARG A 13 -14.42 6.77 -15.91
N PHE A 14 -13.64 7.74 -15.44
CA PHE A 14 -13.10 7.75 -14.09
C PHE A 14 -14.19 7.95 -13.02
N GLU A 15 -15.22 8.75 -13.28
CA GLU A 15 -16.37 8.87 -12.37
C GLU A 15 -17.10 7.52 -12.23
N HIS A 16 -17.34 6.83 -13.34
CA HIS A 16 -17.95 5.51 -13.35
C HIS A 16 -17.10 4.49 -12.58
N ASP A 17 -15.80 4.43 -12.87
CA ASP A 17 -14.86 3.53 -12.19
C ASP A 17 -14.82 3.80 -10.68
N LEU A 18 -14.82 5.08 -10.25
CA LEU A 18 -14.88 5.42 -8.82
C LEU A 18 -16.17 4.95 -8.17
N GLN A 19 -17.31 5.09 -8.85
CA GLN A 19 -18.61 4.67 -8.31
C GLN A 19 -18.73 3.14 -8.23
N GLU A 20 -18.17 2.40 -9.19
CA GLU A 20 -18.24 0.95 -9.26
C GLU A 20 -17.24 0.27 -8.32
N TYR A 21 -15.96 0.69 -8.37
CA TYR A 21 -14.87 -0.02 -7.70
C TYR A 21 -14.49 0.54 -6.34
N VAL A 22 -15.06 1.67 -5.90
CA VAL A 22 -14.71 2.30 -4.60
C VAL A 22 -15.94 2.40 -3.67
N PRO A 23 -16.41 1.29 -3.07
CA PRO A 23 -17.64 1.25 -2.27
C PRO A 23 -17.64 2.18 -1.05
N CYS A 24 -16.47 2.59 -0.55
CA CYS A 24 -16.36 3.47 0.60
C CYS A 24 -16.85 4.90 0.31
N LEU A 25 -16.87 5.34 -0.95
CA LEU A 25 -17.41 6.64 -1.36
C LEU A 25 -18.92 6.74 -1.12
N HIS A 26 -19.62 5.62 -1.11
CA HIS A 26 -21.07 5.56 -0.92
C HIS A 26 -21.51 5.51 0.55
N LYS A 27 -20.56 5.30 1.47
CA LYS A 27 -20.81 5.08 2.89
C LYS A 27 -20.42 6.29 3.73
N VAL A 28 -21.11 6.48 4.85
CA VAL A 28 -20.71 7.45 5.86
C VAL A 28 -19.51 6.86 6.62
N PHE A 29 -18.42 7.62 6.73
CA PHE A 29 -17.29 7.19 7.55
C PHE A 29 -17.69 7.23 9.03
N HIS A 30 -17.59 6.09 9.70
CA HIS A 30 -17.75 5.99 11.14
C HIS A 30 -16.41 5.64 11.76
N PRO A 31 -15.85 6.49 12.63
CA PRO A 31 -14.64 6.14 13.36
C PRO A 31 -14.91 4.91 14.22
N THR A 32 -13.91 4.05 14.34
CA THR A 32 -13.96 2.90 15.24
C THR A 32 -14.18 3.37 16.68
N TRP A 33 -15.36 3.07 17.24
CA TRP A 33 -15.83 3.59 18.53
C TRP A 33 -14.88 3.26 19.71
N TRP A 34 -14.13 2.18 19.61
CA TRP A 34 -13.17 1.70 20.62
C TRP A 34 -11.74 2.26 20.43
N CYS A 35 -11.49 3.05 19.37
CA CYS A 35 -10.18 3.60 19.03
C CYS A 35 -10.23 5.13 18.83
N PRO A 36 -10.44 5.91 19.91
CA PRO A 36 -10.54 7.37 19.84
C PRO A 36 -9.21 8.06 19.49
N PHE A 37 -8.08 7.35 19.59
CA PHE A 37 -6.75 7.86 19.28
C PHE A 37 -6.23 7.29 17.95
N GLY A 38 -6.02 8.17 16.95
CA GLY A 38 -5.66 7.75 15.58
C GLY A 38 -4.35 6.95 15.47
N PHE A 39 -3.42 7.11 16.42
CA PHE A 39 -2.18 6.32 16.45
C PHE A 39 -2.43 4.85 16.81
N LEU A 40 -3.47 4.55 17.60
CA LEU A 40 -3.75 3.19 18.06
C LEU A 40 -4.31 2.33 16.92
N GLN A 41 -5.04 2.93 15.98
CA GLN A 41 -5.50 2.26 14.75
C GLN A 41 -4.30 1.77 13.92
N THR A 42 -3.26 2.59 13.81
CA THR A 42 -2.03 2.23 13.10
C THR A 42 -1.28 1.11 13.81
N ALA A 43 -1.13 1.21 15.14
CA ALA A 43 -0.46 0.19 15.95
C ALA A 43 -1.16 -1.17 15.88
N ILE A 44 -2.48 -1.21 16.06
CA ILE A 44 -3.26 -2.46 16.05
C ILE A 44 -3.27 -3.09 14.66
N ARG A 45 -3.34 -2.29 13.60
CA ARG A 45 -3.21 -2.81 12.24
C ARG A 45 -1.85 -3.46 12.02
N GLN A 46 -0.76 -2.96 12.62
CA GLN A 46 0.55 -3.62 12.53
C GLN A 46 0.60 -4.93 13.33
N LEU A 47 -0.09 -5.00 14.47
CA LEU A 47 -0.15 -6.20 15.32
C LEU A 47 -1.05 -7.31 14.74
N CYS A 48 -2.16 -6.95 14.09
CA CYS A 48 -3.13 -7.90 13.54
C CYS A 48 -2.91 -8.24 12.06
N ARG A 49 -1.91 -7.65 11.40
CA ARG A 49 -1.59 -7.98 10.00
C ARG A 49 -1.04 -9.40 9.92
N SER A 50 -1.73 -10.25 9.18
CA SER A 50 -1.15 -11.50 8.67
C SER A 50 0.05 -11.15 7.80
N ARG A 51 1.22 -11.71 8.10
CA ARG A 51 2.42 -11.61 7.26
C ARG A 51 2.49 -12.88 6.41
N PRO A 52 2.05 -12.86 5.15
CA PRO A 52 2.27 -14.00 4.29
C PRO A 52 3.78 -14.26 4.18
N SER A 53 4.21 -15.52 4.30
CA SER A 53 5.58 -15.90 4.01
C SER A 53 5.70 -15.94 2.49
N LEU A 54 6.36 -14.93 1.94
CA LEU A 54 6.69 -14.81 0.53
C LEU A 54 8.21 -15.02 0.38
N PRO A 55 8.68 -15.70 -0.68
CA PRO A 55 10.07 -16.10 -0.84
C PRO A 55 10.96 -14.94 -1.32
N PHE A 56 10.95 -13.81 -0.61
CA PHE A 56 11.82 -12.68 -0.96
C PHE A 56 13.26 -12.95 -0.59
N GLN A 57 14.17 -12.46 -1.44
CA GLN A 57 15.58 -12.36 -1.14
C GLN A 57 15.92 -10.91 -0.83
N ARG A 58 16.34 -10.65 0.41
CA ARG A 58 16.73 -9.31 0.85
C ARG A 58 18.19 -9.02 0.52
N GLU A 59 18.43 -7.92 -0.16
CA GLU A 59 19.74 -7.31 -0.37
C GLU A 59 19.85 -6.04 0.48
N ILE A 60 20.96 -5.87 1.17
CA ILE A 60 21.27 -4.63 1.89
C ILE A 60 22.29 -3.84 1.07
N VAL A 61 21.86 -2.67 0.59
CA VAL A 61 22.70 -1.73 -0.15
C VAL A 61 23.21 -0.68 0.83
N SER A 62 24.53 -0.68 1.04
CA SER A 62 25.22 0.32 1.85
C SER A 62 25.68 1.48 0.96
N PHE A 63 25.48 2.70 1.43
CA PHE A 63 25.90 3.92 0.73
C PHE A 63 27.18 4.49 1.35
N GLU A 64 27.91 5.30 0.58
CA GLU A 64 29.20 5.88 1.00
C GLU A 64 29.08 6.81 2.21
N ASP A 65 27.90 7.38 2.44
CA ASP A 65 27.57 8.23 3.59
C ASP A 65 27.26 7.44 4.87
N GLY A 66 27.35 6.10 4.82
CA GLY A 66 27.00 5.21 5.92
C GLY A 66 25.51 4.90 6.03
N GLY A 67 24.68 5.42 5.12
CA GLY A 67 23.29 5.03 4.95
C GLY A 67 23.15 3.59 4.49
N GLN A 68 21.98 2.99 4.73
CA GLN A 68 21.66 1.65 4.27
C GLN A 68 20.23 1.61 3.73
N THR A 69 19.99 0.86 2.67
CA THR A 69 18.65 0.55 2.16
C THR A 69 18.51 -0.94 1.95
N ALA A 70 17.38 -1.50 2.37
CA ALA A 70 17.02 -2.87 2.09
C ALA A 70 16.19 -2.94 0.81
N VAL A 71 16.59 -3.80 -0.12
CA VAL A 71 15.84 -4.15 -1.32
C VAL A 71 15.33 -5.58 -1.16
N ASP A 72 14.04 -5.80 -1.32
CA ASP A 72 13.43 -7.13 -1.25
C ASP A 72 13.12 -7.60 -2.68
N TRP A 73 13.85 -8.61 -3.16
CA TRP A 73 13.71 -9.18 -4.50
C TRP A 73 12.74 -10.34 -4.51
N MET A 74 11.84 -10.39 -5.50
CA MET A 74 11.06 -11.58 -5.82
C MET A 74 11.35 -12.01 -7.25
N HIS A 75 11.68 -13.29 -7.42
CA HIS A 75 11.90 -13.92 -8.72
C HIS A 75 10.78 -14.92 -8.98
N PRO A 76 9.76 -14.55 -9.78
CA PRO A 76 8.76 -15.51 -10.25
C PRO A 76 9.39 -16.64 -11.06
N ASP A 77 8.76 -17.80 -11.06
CA ASP A 77 9.16 -18.92 -11.91
C ASP A 77 9.18 -18.50 -13.39
N GLY A 78 10.28 -18.79 -14.09
CA GLY A 78 10.48 -18.39 -15.49
C GLY A 78 11.08 -16.99 -15.69
N THR A 79 11.63 -16.36 -14.65
CA THR A 79 12.41 -15.12 -14.81
C THR A 79 13.69 -15.39 -15.62
N HIS A 80 13.95 -14.55 -16.62
CA HIS A 80 15.14 -14.59 -17.46
C HIS A 80 15.96 -13.30 -17.28
N ASP A 81 17.24 -13.30 -17.65
CA ASP A 81 18.13 -12.14 -17.52
C ASP A 81 17.66 -10.88 -18.28
N LYS A 82 16.76 -11.06 -19.26
CA LYS A 82 16.16 -9.97 -20.06
C LYS A 82 14.76 -9.57 -19.58
N SER A 83 14.25 -10.19 -18.53
CA SER A 83 12.95 -9.85 -17.97
C SER A 83 12.99 -8.40 -17.42
N PRO A 84 11.92 -7.61 -17.64
CA PRO A 84 11.86 -6.26 -17.10
C PRO A 84 11.84 -6.28 -15.57
N ILE A 85 12.52 -5.31 -14.96
CA ILE A 85 12.50 -5.11 -13.51
C ILE A 85 11.38 -4.14 -13.17
N VAL A 86 10.49 -4.54 -12.26
CA VAL A 86 9.44 -3.68 -11.70
C VAL A 86 9.86 -3.25 -10.30
N ILE A 87 9.97 -1.93 -10.09
CA ILE A 87 10.36 -1.35 -8.80
C ILE A 87 9.14 -0.71 -8.16
N PHE A 88 8.82 -1.12 -6.93
CA PHE A 88 7.85 -0.42 -6.10
C PHE A 88 8.56 0.48 -5.10
N LEU A 89 8.25 1.78 -5.16
CA LEU A 89 8.74 2.79 -4.23
C LEU A 89 7.60 3.21 -3.30
N PRO A 90 7.57 2.71 -2.06
CA PRO A 90 6.58 3.14 -1.10
C PRO A 90 6.74 4.64 -0.76
N GLY A 91 5.65 5.30 -0.39
CA GLY A 91 5.72 6.66 0.18
C GLY A 91 6.35 6.71 1.58
N ILE A 92 6.29 7.89 2.22
CA ILE A 92 7.02 8.22 3.47
C ILE A 92 6.65 7.36 4.71
N CYS A 93 5.59 6.55 4.65
CA CYS A 93 5.22 5.56 5.68
C CYS A 93 5.38 4.10 5.20
N GLY A 94 6.20 3.92 4.17
CA GLY A 94 6.43 2.69 3.45
C GLY A 94 7.19 1.62 4.22
N SER A 95 6.60 1.12 5.30
CA SER A 95 6.98 -0.21 5.78
C SER A 95 6.41 -1.24 4.80
N LEU A 96 7.26 -1.66 3.85
CA LEU A 96 7.08 -2.80 2.94
C LEU A 96 5.88 -2.72 1.98
N VAL A 97 6.17 -2.68 0.67
CA VAL A 97 5.19 -2.97 -0.38
C VAL A 97 5.71 -4.16 -1.20
N TYR A 98 4.89 -5.20 -1.24
CA TYR A 98 5.11 -6.51 -1.84
C TYR A 98 4.83 -6.49 -3.36
N ILE A 99 5.55 -7.32 -4.13
CA ILE A 99 4.98 -8.09 -5.26
C ILE A 99 4.82 -9.51 -4.73
#